data_AF-A0A124ILN8-F1
#
_entry.id   AF-A0A124ILN8-F1
#
_cell.length_a   1.000
_cell.length_b   1.000
_cell.length_c   1.000
_cell.angle_alpha   90.00
_cell.angle_beta   90.00
_cell.angle_gamma   90.00
#
_symmetry.space_group_name_H-M   'P 1'
#
loop_
_entity.id
_entity.type
_entity.pdbx_description
1 polymer ?
#
loop_
_entity_poly.entity_id
_entity_poly.type
_entity_poly.pdbx_seq_one_letter_code
_entity_poly.pdbx_strand_id
1 'polypeptide(L)'
;MKAIKLLLGTLVIGMSFASCIVDNSIDEPYYVSLEEVVTANDLWYIDYNNTTGTGDVPFLSKAFTISFINGKVYANNNLVGIGTVGNGYGIQIGFYDTFDGRLKIDHNLDGFYNFDVIQLSVNNIKLRDNYNNVTYNLLGYQKSTFDYDQVFYDNIEYFLQEYSAWEKTYTSTAGDVNAFDYENFLQFTPENLTTFYSSKDNVGTPIANIYWDYVGDYAVANVQGYNNLKILTLDYDPSGNEKFELTVINDGKISLYHIASGTTYEFTGRGYIQYLKPSSSLSKSATSDTGRARTKVFRETEIRRNLK
;
A
#
# COMPACT_ATOMS: atom_id res chain seq x y z
N MET A 1 0.13 -72.21 25.97
CA MET A 1 -0.31 -70.81 26.25
C MET A 1 0.75 -69.95 26.96
N LYS A 2 1.48 -70.45 27.97
CA LYS A 2 2.48 -69.64 28.70
C LYS A 2 3.72 -69.27 27.86
N ALA A 3 4.23 -70.21 27.05
CA ALA A 3 5.42 -69.95 26.20
C ALA A 3 5.16 -68.96 25.05
N ILE A 4 3.98 -69.03 24.42
CA ILE A 4 3.61 -68.10 23.32
C ILE A 4 3.39 -66.68 23.87
N LYS A 5 2.82 -66.53 25.07
CA LYS A 5 2.69 -65.23 25.75
C LYS A 5 4.04 -64.64 26.13
N LEU A 6 5.00 -65.48 26.53
CA LEU A 6 6.37 -65.05 26.83
C LEU A 6 7.06 -64.56 25.54
N LEU A 7 6.92 -65.32 24.45
CA LEU A 7 7.53 -64.99 23.16
C LEU A 7 7.00 -63.67 22.58
N LEU A 8 5.68 -63.45 22.63
CA LEU A 8 5.07 -62.18 22.20
C LEU A 8 5.51 -61.01 23.09
N GLY A 9 5.61 -61.21 24.40
CA GLY A 9 6.08 -60.18 25.33
C GLY A 9 7.53 -59.76 25.04
N THR A 10 8.42 -60.73 24.79
CA THR A 10 9.82 -60.44 24.42
C THR A 10 9.95 -59.76 23.06
N LEU A 11 9.07 -60.07 22.10
CA LEU A 11 9.09 -59.44 20.77
C LEU A 11 8.69 -57.96 20.84
N VAL A 12 7.66 -57.62 21.62
CA VAL A 12 7.18 -56.25 21.79
C VAL A 12 8.19 -55.38 22.53
N ILE A 13 8.89 -55.94 23.52
CA ILE A 13 9.96 -55.25 24.25
C ILE A 13 11.19 -55.07 23.33
N GLY A 14 11.53 -56.05 22.50
CA GLY A 14 12.64 -55.95 21.54
C GLY A 14 12.43 -54.88 20.46
N MET A 15 11.19 -54.70 19.99
CA MET A 15 10.86 -53.64 19.02
C MET A 15 10.89 -52.23 19.62
N SER A 16 10.70 -52.09 20.94
CA SER A 16 10.73 -50.77 21.61
C SER A 16 12.13 -50.26 21.93
N PHE A 17 13.18 -51.09 21.75
CA PHE A 17 14.58 -50.67 21.87
C PHE A 17 15.29 -50.45 20.51
N ALA A 18 14.56 -50.48 19.39
CA ALA A 18 15.14 -50.37 18.05
C ALA A 18 14.98 -49.00 17.36
N SER A 19 14.52 -47.94 18.06
CA SER A 19 14.40 -46.60 17.46
C SER A 19 15.30 -45.56 18.15
N CYS A 20 16.60 -45.74 18.02
CA CYS A 20 17.51 -44.60 17.91
C CYS A 20 18.39 -44.86 16.69
N ILE A 21 17.90 -44.41 15.52
CA ILE A 21 18.84 -44.05 14.46
C ILE A 21 19.51 -42.79 15.00
N VAL A 22 20.76 -42.91 15.43
CA VAL A 22 21.61 -41.73 15.62
C VAL A 22 21.87 -41.23 14.22
N ASP A 23 21.17 -40.18 13.82
CA ASP A 23 21.51 -39.46 12.60
C ASP A 23 22.88 -38.82 12.82
N ASN A 24 23.89 -39.40 12.17
CA ASN A 24 25.26 -38.92 12.17
C ASN A 24 25.46 -37.90 11.02
N SER A 25 24.39 -37.28 10.51
CA SER A 25 24.53 -36.03 9.79
C SER A 25 25.20 -35.04 10.74
N ILE A 26 26.45 -34.70 10.43
CA ILE A 26 27.02 -33.43 10.87
C ILE A 26 25.96 -32.40 10.51
N ASP A 27 25.33 -31.77 11.51
CA ASP A 27 24.46 -30.61 11.29
C ASP A 27 25.32 -29.57 10.58
N GLU A 28 25.32 -29.58 9.25
CA GLU A 28 25.80 -28.43 8.50
C GLU A 28 24.97 -27.26 8.99
N PRO A 29 25.59 -26.14 9.41
CA PRO A 29 24.84 -24.98 9.84
C PRO A 29 23.87 -24.61 8.72
N TYR A 30 22.57 -24.68 8.99
CA TYR A 30 21.54 -24.31 8.05
C TYR A 30 21.70 -22.82 7.72
N TYR A 31 22.20 -22.54 6.51
CA TYR A 31 22.29 -21.18 5.98
C TYR A 31 20.99 -20.88 5.23
N VAL A 32 20.25 -19.89 5.72
CA VAL A 32 19.04 -19.41 5.03
C VAL A 32 19.44 -18.91 3.64
N SER A 33 18.87 -19.51 2.61
CA SER A 33 19.08 -19.09 1.22
C SER A 33 18.36 -17.77 0.94
N LEU A 34 18.82 -17.03 -0.06
CA LEU A 34 18.17 -15.79 -0.44
C LEU A 34 16.72 -16.01 -0.91
N GLU A 35 16.44 -17.14 -1.57
CA GLU A 35 15.07 -17.54 -1.94
C GLU A 35 14.19 -17.64 -0.69
N GLU A 36 14.66 -18.32 0.35
CA GLU A 36 13.92 -18.44 1.62
C GLU A 36 13.73 -17.08 2.30
N VAL A 37 14.69 -16.14 2.18
CA VAL A 37 14.52 -14.78 2.73
C VAL A 37 13.42 -14.01 2.01
N VAL A 38 13.45 -13.94 0.68
CA VAL A 38 12.50 -13.10 -0.08
C VAL A 38 11.11 -13.71 -0.17
N THR A 39 10.98 -15.04 -0.02
CA THR A 39 9.71 -15.77 0.00
C THR A 39 9.20 -16.10 1.41
N ALA A 40 9.89 -15.67 2.47
CA ALA A 40 9.46 -15.87 3.86
C ALA A 40 8.09 -15.24 4.18
N ASN A 41 7.69 -14.22 3.41
CA ASN A 41 6.44 -13.50 3.58
C ASN A 41 5.68 -13.47 2.25
N ASP A 42 4.34 -13.53 2.34
CA ASP A 42 3.46 -13.43 1.17
C ASP A 42 3.56 -12.05 0.49
N LEU A 43 3.67 -11.00 1.31
CA LEU A 43 3.66 -9.60 0.88
C LEU A 43 4.80 -8.86 1.55
N TRP A 44 5.45 -7.97 0.79
CA TRP A 44 6.37 -6.98 1.33
C TRP A 44 5.80 -5.58 1.11
N TYR A 45 5.41 -4.91 2.18
CA TYR A 45 5.06 -3.49 2.16
C TYR A 45 6.32 -2.66 2.00
N ILE A 46 6.31 -1.76 1.03
CA ILE A 46 7.44 -0.85 0.77
C ILE A 46 7.25 0.41 1.60
N ASP A 47 7.95 0.46 2.73
CA ASP A 47 7.99 1.58 3.66
C ASP A 47 8.86 2.72 3.08
N TYR A 48 8.23 3.48 2.19
CA TYR A 48 8.92 4.48 1.39
C TYR A 48 9.50 5.64 2.21
N ASN A 49 8.88 5.98 3.34
CA ASN A 49 9.37 7.03 4.23
C ASN A 49 10.74 6.67 4.84
N ASN A 50 11.01 5.38 5.01
CA ASN A 50 12.29 4.84 5.48
C ASN A 50 13.27 4.44 4.35
N THR A 51 12.95 4.75 3.08
CA THR A 51 13.90 4.63 1.96
C THR A 51 15.07 5.61 2.13
N THR A 52 16.29 5.19 1.78
CA THR A 52 17.50 6.04 1.86
C THR A 52 18.25 6.07 0.55
N GLY A 53 19.04 7.11 0.30
CA GLY A 53 19.78 7.30 -0.95
C GLY A 53 19.24 8.50 -1.75
N THR A 54 19.80 8.71 -2.94
CA THR A 54 19.49 9.89 -3.77
C THR A 54 18.93 9.55 -5.13
N GLY A 55 18.97 8.28 -5.56
CA GLY A 55 18.33 7.86 -6.80
C GLY A 55 17.05 7.08 -6.56
N ASP A 56 16.60 6.36 -7.59
CA ASP A 56 15.28 5.75 -7.63
C ASP A 56 15.26 4.48 -8.48
N VAL A 57 14.41 3.52 -8.10
CA VAL A 57 14.03 2.36 -8.90
C VAL A 57 12.55 2.53 -9.29
N PRO A 58 12.25 2.75 -10.58
CA PRO A 58 10.92 3.19 -11.05
C PRO A 58 9.73 2.35 -10.61
N PHE A 59 9.86 1.02 -10.52
CA PHE A 59 8.75 0.15 -10.09
C PHE A 59 8.62 0.10 -8.56
N LEU A 60 9.73 0.10 -7.82
CA LEU A 60 9.70 0.11 -6.34
C LEU A 60 9.22 1.44 -5.77
N SER A 61 9.50 2.54 -6.46
CA SER A 61 9.10 3.87 -6.02
C SER A 61 7.62 4.14 -6.15
N LYS A 62 6.94 3.38 -7.01
CA LYS A 62 5.49 3.46 -7.22
C LYS A 62 4.72 2.40 -6.45
N ALA A 63 5.27 1.21 -6.30
CA ALA A 63 4.59 0.09 -5.65
C ALA A 63 4.37 0.32 -4.16
N PHE A 64 3.17 0.06 -3.65
CA PHE A 64 2.87 0.00 -2.22
C PHE A 64 3.29 -1.32 -1.60
N THR A 65 3.10 -2.42 -2.34
CA THR A 65 3.56 -3.76 -1.95
C THR A 65 4.23 -4.46 -3.12
N ILE A 66 5.17 -5.35 -2.82
CA ILE A 66 5.83 -6.26 -3.78
C ILE A 66 5.82 -7.69 -3.23
N SER A 67 5.72 -8.68 -4.11
CA SER A 67 5.65 -10.11 -3.73
C SER A 67 6.51 -10.95 -4.65
N PHE A 68 7.19 -11.95 -4.10
CA PHE A 68 8.08 -12.88 -4.79
C PHE A 68 7.47 -14.29 -4.71
N ILE A 69 6.99 -14.81 -5.83
CA ILE A 69 6.23 -16.06 -5.87
C ILE A 69 6.67 -16.91 -7.05
N ASN A 70 7.31 -18.05 -6.78
CA ASN A 70 7.70 -19.04 -7.79
C ASN A 70 8.46 -18.42 -8.98
N GLY A 71 9.47 -17.58 -8.70
CA GLY A 71 10.27 -16.88 -9.72
C GLY A 71 9.56 -15.71 -10.41
N LYS A 72 8.34 -15.34 -10.01
CA LYS A 72 7.59 -14.19 -10.53
C LYS A 72 7.52 -13.06 -9.51
N VAL A 73 7.56 -11.83 -10.00
CA VAL A 73 7.40 -10.63 -9.16
C VAL A 73 6.02 -10.01 -9.42
N TYR A 74 5.32 -9.71 -8.34
CA TYR A 74 4.02 -9.01 -8.36
C TYR A 74 4.10 -7.71 -7.58
N ALA A 75 3.36 -6.68 -8.02
CA ALA A 75 3.30 -5.41 -7.31
C ALA A 75 1.92 -4.76 -7.37
N ASN A 76 1.57 -4.02 -6.31
CA ASN A 76 0.42 -3.13 -6.25
C ASN A 76 0.89 -1.68 -6.40
N ASN A 77 0.61 -1.05 -7.54
CA ASN A 77 0.94 0.36 -7.80
C ASN A 77 -0.24 1.32 -7.53
N ASN A 78 -1.41 0.75 -7.24
CA ASN A 78 -2.64 1.44 -6.86
C ASN A 78 -3.08 0.95 -5.48
N LEU A 79 -3.67 1.83 -4.68
CA LEU A 79 -4.35 1.52 -3.43
C LEU A 79 -5.76 1.02 -3.71
N VAL A 80 -6.44 1.55 -4.73
CA VAL A 80 -7.73 1.04 -5.17
C VAL A 80 -7.57 -0.41 -5.61
N GLY A 81 -8.33 -1.32 -4.98
CA GLY A 81 -8.23 -2.75 -5.21
C GLY A 81 -6.98 -3.46 -4.66
N ILE A 82 -6.16 -2.83 -3.80
CA ILE A 82 -4.91 -3.43 -3.26
C ILE A 82 -5.10 -4.81 -2.59
N GLY A 83 -6.27 -5.06 -1.99
CA GLY A 83 -6.63 -6.34 -1.37
C GLY A 83 -7.30 -7.35 -2.31
N THR A 84 -7.67 -6.96 -3.52
CA THR A 84 -8.50 -7.77 -4.43
C THR A 84 -7.79 -8.08 -5.75
N VAL A 85 -7.05 -7.13 -6.32
CA VAL A 85 -6.31 -7.29 -7.57
C VAL A 85 -5.23 -8.37 -7.39
N GLY A 86 -5.24 -9.36 -8.30
CA GLY A 86 -4.31 -10.49 -8.23
C GLY A 86 -4.38 -11.26 -6.91
N ASN A 87 -5.57 -11.33 -6.29
CA ASN A 87 -5.77 -11.93 -4.96
C ASN A 87 -4.97 -11.21 -3.86
N GLY A 88 -4.75 -9.90 -4.00
CA GLY A 88 -4.01 -9.06 -3.06
C GLY A 88 -2.51 -8.93 -3.34
N TYR A 89 -1.97 -9.70 -4.28
CA TYR A 89 -0.56 -9.60 -4.70
C TYR A 89 -0.31 -8.51 -5.75
N GLY A 90 -1.37 -8.00 -6.38
CA GLY A 90 -1.29 -7.04 -7.47
C GLY A 90 -1.05 -7.70 -8.83
N ILE A 91 -0.42 -6.97 -9.74
CA ILE A 91 -0.17 -7.44 -11.10
C ILE A 91 1.23 -8.03 -11.23
N GLN A 92 1.41 -9.02 -12.11
CA GLN A 92 2.74 -9.54 -12.41
C GLN A 92 3.55 -8.50 -13.19
N ILE A 93 4.69 -8.09 -12.65
CA ILE A 93 5.55 -7.05 -13.21
C ILE A 93 6.86 -7.58 -13.79
N GLY A 94 7.16 -8.86 -13.57
CA GLY A 94 8.40 -9.45 -14.09
C GLY A 94 8.71 -10.82 -13.50
N PHE A 95 9.99 -11.16 -13.54
CA PHE A 95 10.57 -12.38 -12.98
C PHE A 95 11.72 -12.04 -12.04
N TYR A 96 12.00 -12.92 -11.07
CA TYR A 96 13.17 -12.80 -10.21
C TYR A 96 14.00 -14.08 -10.15
N ASP A 97 15.27 -13.92 -9.82
CA ASP A 97 16.23 -14.98 -9.54
C ASP A 97 17.07 -14.60 -8.31
N THR A 98 17.44 -15.59 -7.51
CA THR A 98 18.26 -15.43 -6.29
C THR A 98 19.51 -16.33 -6.29
N PHE A 99 19.79 -17.05 -7.39
CA PHE A 99 20.76 -18.15 -7.40
C PHE A 99 22.20 -17.75 -7.04
N ASP A 100 22.66 -16.55 -7.41
CA ASP A 100 24.03 -16.10 -7.16
C ASP A 100 24.16 -15.19 -5.92
N GLY A 101 23.22 -15.28 -4.99
CA GLY A 101 23.23 -14.52 -3.74
C GLY A 101 22.83 -13.06 -3.90
N ARG A 102 22.28 -12.68 -5.06
CA ARG A 102 21.65 -11.38 -5.28
C ARG A 102 20.23 -11.56 -5.79
N LEU A 103 19.37 -10.61 -5.45
CA LEU A 103 18.01 -10.58 -5.98
C LEU A 103 18.05 -9.85 -7.32
N LYS A 104 17.95 -10.62 -8.41
CA LYS A 104 17.86 -10.08 -9.77
C LYS A 104 16.40 -10.01 -10.16
N ILE A 105 15.97 -8.89 -10.71
CA ILE A 105 14.61 -8.71 -11.22
C ILE A 105 14.70 -8.32 -12.70
N ASP A 106 14.04 -9.10 -13.55
CA ASP A 106 13.76 -8.75 -14.94
C ASP A 106 12.34 -8.14 -15.00
N HIS A 107 12.27 -6.81 -15.00
CA HIS A 107 11.01 -6.07 -15.04
C HIS A 107 10.52 -5.92 -16.48
N ASN A 108 9.26 -6.27 -16.72
CA ASN A 108 8.65 -6.31 -18.05
C ASN A 108 8.83 -5.02 -18.87
N LEU A 109 8.95 -3.87 -18.19
CA LEU A 109 9.03 -2.56 -18.83
C LEU A 109 10.25 -1.72 -18.40
N ASP A 110 10.84 -1.99 -17.24
CA ASP A 110 11.95 -1.19 -16.68
C ASP A 110 13.31 -1.88 -16.89
N GLY A 111 13.31 -3.14 -17.36
CA GLY A 111 14.51 -3.90 -17.62
C GLY A 111 15.08 -4.56 -16.36
N PHE A 112 16.38 -4.80 -16.37
CA PHE A 112 17.06 -5.60 -15.36
C PHE A 112 17.54 -4.77 -14.17
N TYR A 113 17.24 -5.24 -12.97
CA TYR A 113 17.70 -4.70 -11.70
C TYR A 113 18.40 -5.78 -10.88
N ASN A 114 19.38 -5.37 -10.08
CA ASN A 114 20.17 -6.28 -9.27
C ASN A 114 20.35 -5.68 -7.87
N PHE A 115 19.79 -6.35 -6.87
CA PHE A 115 19.75 -5.87 -5.49
C PHE A 115 20.63 -6.71 -4.58
N ASP A 116 21.37 -6.02 -3.70
CA ASP A 116 21.83 -6.64 -2.47
C ASP A 116 20.66 -6.68 -1.48
N VAL A 117 20.37 -7.86 -0.92
CA VAL A 117 19.33 -8.04 0.09
C VAL A 117 19.99 -8.08 1.47
N ILE A 118 19.59 -7.15 2.34
CA ILE A 118 20.09 -7.07 3.71
C ILE A 118 18.94 -7.45 4.63
N GLN A 119 18.99 -8.65 5.20
CA GLN A 119 17.99 -9.10 6.16
C GLN A 119 18.26 -8.47 7.53
N LEU A 120 17.29 -7.71 8.05
CA LEU A 120 17.32 -7.16 9.40
C LEU A 120 16.58 -8.07 10.39
N SER A 121 15.52 -8.73 9.92
CA SER A 121 14.79 -9.78 10.62
C SER A 121 13.96 -10.62 9.63
N VAL A 122 13.19 -11.59 10.11
CA VAL A 122 12.34 -12.44 9.25
C VAL A 122 11.30 -11.65 8.46
N ASN A 123 10.85 -10.51 8.98
CA ASN A 123 9.83 -9.65 8.37
C ASN A 123 10.35 -8.23 8.10
N ASN A 124 11.66 -8.04 8.04
CA ASN A 124 12.25 -6.76 7.66
C ASN A 124 13.53 -6.99 6.84
N ILE A 125 13.48 -6.55 5.58
CA ILE A 125 14.63 -6.59 4.67
C ILE A 125 14.84 -5.22 4.07
N LYS A 126 16.07 -4.97 3.62
CA LYS A 126 16.40 -3.84 2.76
C LYS A 126 16.81 -4.35 1.38
N LEU A 127 16.26 -3.71 0.34
CA LEU A 127 16.70 -3.89 -1.04
C LEU A 127 17.61 -2.72 -1.39
N ARG A 128 18.92 -2.98 -1.51
CA ARG A 128 19.89 -1.96 -1.89
C ARG A 128 20.26 -2.11 -3.37
N ASP A 129 20.01 -1.05 -4.12
CA ASP A 129 20.50 -0.89 -5.49
C ASP A 129 21.72 0.05 -5.47
N ASN A 130 22.90 -0.53 -5.67
CA ASN A 130 24.15 0.22 -5.70
C ASN A 130 24.28 1.08 -6.95
N TYR A 131 23.66 0.70 -8.07
CA TYR A 131 23.74 1.44 -9.32
C TYR A 131 22.94 2.73 -9.24
N ASN A 132 21.69 2.63 -8.76
CA ASN A 132 20.81 3.79 -8.59
C ASN A 132 21.03 4.52 -7.25
N ASN A 133 21.96 4.09 -6.40
CA ASN A 133 22.24 4.69 -5.09
C ASN A 133 20.96 4.89 -4.25
N VAL A 134 20.19 3.81 -4.08
CA VAL A 134 18.93 3.81 -3.32
C VAL A 134 18.78 2.51 -2.53
N THR A 135 18.15 2.58 -1.36
CA THR A 135 17.85 1.44 -0.51
C THR A 135 16.43 1.54 0.01
N TYR A 136 15.59 0.57 -0.34
CA TYR A 136 14.20 0.48 0.09
C TYR A 136 14.07 -0.40 1.33
N ASN A 137 13.26 0.04 2.29
CA ASN A 137 12.91 -0.74 3.48
C ASN A 137 11.60 -1.51 3.21
N LEU A 138 11.62 -2.83 3.39
CA LEU A 138 10.49 -3.71 3.12
C LEU A 138 10.06 -4.41 4.41
N LEU A 139 8.77 -4.28 4.75
CA LEU A 139 8.15 -4.92 5.91
C LEU A 139 7.31 -6.11 5.42
N GLY A 140 7.64 -7.30 5.91
CA GLY A 140 7.03 -8.57 5.50
C GLY A 140 5.77 -8.90 6.26
N TYR A 141 4.76 -9.40 5.55
CA TYR A 141 3.48 -9.81 6.11
C TYR A 141 2.96 -11.09 5.47
N GLN A 142 2.23 -11.87 6.26
CA GLN A 142 1.35 -12.91 5.73
C GLN A 142 0.07 -12.25 5.21
N LYS A 143 -0.41 -12.70 4.06
CA LYS A 143 -1.54 -12.07 3.36
C LYS A 143 -2.83 -12.10 4.18
N SER A 144 -3.03 -13.17 4.95
CA SER A 144 -4.21 -13.36 5.80
C SER A 144 -4.27 -12.41 6.99
N THR A 145 -3.15 -11.79 7.36
CA THR A 145 -3.04 -10.87 8.51
C THR A 145 -2.63 -9.46 8.10
N PHE A 146 -2.50 -9.19 6.80
CA PHE A 146 -2.11 -7.88 6.32
C PHE A 146 -3.29 -6.91 6.41
N ASP A 147 -3.06 -5.77 7.07
CA ASP A 147 -4.05 -4.73 7.23
C ASP A 147 -4.06 -3.84 5.99
N TYR A 148 -4.87 -4.22 5.01
CA TYR A 148 -5.04 -3.46 3.76
C TYR A 148 -5.67 -2.08 4.01
N ASP A 149 -6.52 -1.95 5.04
CA ASP A 149 -7.18 -0.69 5.36
C ASP A 149 -6.16 0.34 5.84
N GLN A 150 -5.20 -0.09 6.67
CA GLN A 150 -4.14 0.79 7.15
C GLN A 150 -3.28 1.38 6.02
N VAL A 151 -3.09 0.65 4.91
CA VAL A 151 -2.27 1.11 3.79
C VAL A 151 -2.84 2.38 3.15
N PHE A 152 -4.18 2.52 3.10
CA PHE A 152 -4.82 3.75 2.62
C PHE A 152 -4.45 4.93 3.50
N TYR A 153 -4.49 4.77 4.83
CA TYR A 153 -4.20 5.84 5.77
C TYR A 153 -2.71 6.22 5.80
N ASP A 154 -1.82 5.25 5.60
CA ASP A 154 -0.38 5.52 5.51
C ASP A 154 -0.02 6.29 4.23
N ASN A 155 -0.83 6.15 3.18
CA ASN A 155 -0.59 6.67 1.83
C ASN A 155 -1.77 7.52 1.32
N ILE A 156 -2.42 8.30 2.18
CA ILE A 156 -3.74 8.89 1.85
C ILE A 156 -3.70 9.93 0.72
N GLU A 157 -2.64 10.73 0.61
CA GLU A 157 -2.45 11.70 -0.49
C GLU A 157 -2.45 10.97 -1.83
N TYR A 158 -1.79 9.82 -1.87
CA TYR A 158 -1.72 8.96 -3.03
C TYR A 158 -3.06 8.30 -3.36
N PHE A 159 -3.82 7.88 -2.35
CA PHE A 159 -5.16 7.32 -2.53
C PHE A 159 -6.12 8.34 -3.14
N LEU A 160 -6.12 9.57 -2.62
CA LEU A 160 -6.98 10.65 -3.09
C LEU A 160 -6.75 10.99 -4.57
N GLN A 161 -5.56 10.70 -5.10
CA GLN A 161 -5.18 10.93 -6.50
C GLN A 161 -5.63 9.81 -7.46
N GLU A 162 -6.16 8.69 -6.98
CA GLU A 162 -6.52 7.55 -7.85
C GLU A 162 -7.87 7.70 -8.56
N TYR A 163 -8.53 8.83 -8.38
CA TYR A 163 -9.76 9.19 -9.08
C TYR A 163 -9.62 10.55 -9.76
N SER A 164 -10.19 10.66 -10.95
CA SER A 164 -10.22 11.92 -11.70
C SER A 164 -11.04 13.00 -10.98
N ALA A 165 -12.07 12.59 -10.24
CA ALA A 165 -12.85 13.46 -9.37
C ALA A 165 -13.48 12.66 -8.23
N TRP A 166 -13.68 13.30 -7.10
CA TRP A 166 -14.48 12.84 -5.98
C TRP A 166 -15.81 13.60 -6.03
N GLU A 167 -16.92 12.91 -6.27
CA GLU A 167 -18.26 13.50 -6.37
C GLU A 167 -19.01 13.35 -5.05
N LYS A 168 -19.61 14.45 -4.56
CA LYS A 168 -20.42 14.44 -3.35
C LYS A 168 -21.67 13.60 -3.59
N THR A 169 -21.87 12.62 -2.72
CA THR A 169 -22.98 11.66 -2.78
C THR A 169 -23.88 11.71 -1.55
N TYR A 170 -23.43 12.39 -0.50
CA TYR A 170 -24.20 12.57 0.72
C TYR A 170 -23.79 13.85 1.44
N THR A 171 -24.77 14.44 2.14
CA THR A 171 -24.59 15.52 3.11
C THR A 171 -25.53 15.23 4.27
N SER A 172 -25.02 15.24 5.50
CA SER A 172 -25.83 14.98 6.67
C SER A 172 -26.86 16.07 6.91
N THR A 173 -27.97 15.71 7.56
CA THR A 173 -28.95 16.67 8.08
C THR A 173 -28.49 17.36 9.36
N ALA A 174 -27.47 16.81 10.02
CA ALA A 174 -26.79 17.41 11.16
C ALA A 174 -25.73 18.41 10.70
N GLY A 175 -25.45 19.39 11.56
CA GLY A 175 -24.47 20.44 11.34
C GLY A 175 -25.09 21.77 10.89
N ASP A 176 -24.30 22.84 11.02
CA ASP A 176 -24.67 24.18 10.58
C ASP A 176 -24.42 24.35 9.06
N VAL A 177 -25.29 25.15 8.42
CA VAL A 177 -25.13 25.50 7.00
C VAL A 177 -23.83 26.29 6.82
N ASN A 178 -23.03 25.92 5.84
CA ASN A 178 -21.73 26.54 5.58
C ASN A 178 -21.40 26.59 4.07
N ALA A 179 -20.32 27.28 3.70
CA ALA A 179 -19.98 27.50 2.30
C ALA A 179 -19.61 26.20 1.56
N PHE A 180 -19.04 25.21 2.25
CA PHE A 180 -18.66 23.93 1.67
C PHE A 180 -19.88 23.07 1.28
N ASP A 181 -21.07 23.38 1.79
CA ASP A 181 -22.32 22.71 1.38
C ASP A 181 -22.56 22.79 -0.14
N TYR A 182 -22.01 23.80 -0.81
CA TYR A 182 -22.14 24.00 -2.25
C TYR A 182 -21.07 23.29 -3.08
N GLU A 183 -19.97 22.82 -2.47
CA GLU A 183 -18.91 22.08 -3.16
C GLU A 183 -19.38 20.65 -3.45
N ASN A 184 -19.49 20.30 -4.73
CA ASN A 184 -20.01 19.01 -5.18
C ASN A 184 -18.92 18.10 -5.75
N PHE A 185 -17.78 18.65 -6.16
CA PHE A 185 -16.64 17.86 -6.61
C PHE A 185 -15.34 18.34 -5.96
N LEU A 186 -14.46 17.38 -5.68
CA LEU A 186 -13.06 17.62 -5.35
C LEU A 186 -12.17 16.85 -6.34
N GLN A 187 -10.97 17.33 -6.58
CA GLN A 187 -9.93 16.57 -7.28
C GLN A 187 -8.59 16.80 -6.60
N PHE A 188 -7.81 15.73 -6.47
CA PHE A 188 -6.44 15.76 -5.96
C PHE A 188 -5.53 15.26 -7.07
N THR A 189 -4.50 16.02 -7.43
CA THR A 189 -3.67 15.69 -8.59
C THR A 189 -2.27 15.22 -8.17
N PRO A 190 -1.60 14.41 -9.00
CA PRO A 190 -0.21 14.02 -8.78
C PRO A 190 0.80 15.09 -9.22
N GLU A 191 0.34 16.20 -9.84
CA GLU A 191 1.21 17.29 -10.33
C GLU A 191 1.99 17.93 -9.18
N ASN A 192 1.30 18.12 -8.06
CA ASN A 192 1.87 18.47 -6.78
C ASN A 192 1.11 17.70 -5.70
N LEU A 193 1.83 17.05 -4.78
CA LEU A 193 1.24 16.18 -3.77
C LEU A 193 0.17 16.86 -2.92
N THR A 194 0.20 18.19 -2.83
CA THR A 194 -0.64 18.98 -1.93
C THR A 194 -1.57 19.95 -2.66
N THR A 195 -1.85 19.79 -3.95
CA THR A 195 -2.79 20.67 -4.66
C THR A 195 -4.15 19.98 -4.84
N PHE A 196 -5.24 20.74 -4.66
CA PHE A 196 -6.60 20.28 -4.89
C PHE A 196 -7.40 21.27 -5.74
N TYR A 197 -8.47 20.76 -6.34
CA TYR A 197 -9.47 21.53 -7.06
C TYR A 197 -10.83 21.28 -6.44
N SER A 198 -11.71 22.28 -6.47
CA SER A 198 -13.11 22.10 -6.08
C SER A 198 -14.06 22.70 -7.11
N SER A 199 -15.29 22.17 -7.13
CA SER A 199 -16.33 22.63 -8.05
C SER A 199 -17.71 22.55 -7.40
N LYS A 200 -18.53 23.55 -7.72
CA LYS A 200 -19.94 23.70 -7.35
C LYS A 200 -20.88 23.19 -8.43
N ASP A 201 -20.36 22.67 -9.54
CA ASP A 201 -21.17 22.07 -10.60
C ASP A 201 -22.11 21.02 -10.02
N ASN A 202 -23.24 20.81 -10.69
CA ASN A 202 -24.25 19.86 -10.21
C ASN A 202 -23.69 18.43 -10.18
N VAL A 203 -24.05 17.68 -9.14
CA VAL A 203 -23.83 16.23 -9.07
C VAL A 203 -24.37 15.57 -10.36
N GLY A 204 -23.59 14.67 -10.94
CA GLY A 204 -23.86 14.02 -12.21
C GLY A 204 -23.19 14.68 -13.43
N THR A 205 -22.56 15.85 -13.28
CA THR A 205 -21.78 16.49 -14.36
C THR A 205 -20.72 15.52 -14.92
N PRO A 206 -20.62 15.32 -16.24
CA PRO A 206 -19.58 14.48 -16.82
C PRO A 206 -18.19 14.98 -16.43
N ILE A 207 -17.25 14.09 -16.07
CA ILE A 207 -15.90 14.47 -15.58
C ILE A 207 -15.21 15.47 -16.51
N ALA A 208 -15.30 15.25 -17.83
CA ALA A 208 -14.69 16.12 -18.84
C ALA A 208 -15.30 17.53 -18.94
N ASN A 209 -16.46 17.74 -18.33
CA ASN A 209 -17.22 18.99 -18.36
C ASN A 209 -17.25 19.70 -17.00
N ILE A 210 -16.60 19.14 -15.97
CA ILE A 210 -16.53 19.79 -14.65
C ILE A 210 -15.75 21.09 -14.79
N TYR A 211 -16.36 22.20 -14.40
CA TYR A 211 -15.70 23.48 -14.23
C TYR A 211 -15.12 23.57 -12.82
N TRP A 212 -13.79 23.53 -12.71
CA TRP A 212 -13.08 23.68 -11.44
C TRP A 212 -13.09 25.15 -10.99
N ASP A 213 -14.02 25.48 -10.10
CA ASP A 213 -14.24 26.83 -9.58
C ASP A 213 -13.07 27.36 -8.77
N TYR A 214 -12.32 26.45 -8.12
CA TYR A 214 -11.24 26.81 -7.23
C TYR A 214 -10.05 25.85 -7.36
N VAL A 215 -8.85 26.39 -7.15
CA VAL A 215 -7.59 25.66 -7.03
C VAL A 215 -6.90 26.14 -5.77
N GLY A 216 -6.52 25.21 -4.90
CA GLY A 216 -5.82 25.54 -3.65
C GLY A 216 -4.87 24.44 -3.21
N ASP A 217 -4.30 24.64 -2.04
CA ASP A 217 -3.42 23.66 -1.40
C ASP A 217 -4.16 22.90 -0.29
N TYR A 218 -3.78 21.65 -0.06
CA TYR A 218 -4.29 20.84 1.03
C TYR A 218 -3.17 20.25 1.87
N ALA A 219 -3.46 20.03 3.14
CA ALA A 219 -2.56 19.38 4.08
C ALA A 219 -3.28 18.23 4.79
N VAL A 220 -2.51 17.19 5.11
CA VAL A 220 -2.99 16.03 5.86
C VAL A 220 -2.19 15.89 7.14
N ALA A 221 -2.88 15.82 8.28
CA ALA A 221 -2.28 15.51 9.56
C ALA A 221 -2.73 14.13 10.09
N ASN A 222 -1.84 13.48 10.82
CA ASN A 222 -2.18 12.32 11.65
C ASN A 222 -3.00 12.78 12.87
N VAL A 223 -3.83 11.88 13.41
CA VAL A 223 -4.58 12.13 14.64
C VAL A 223 -4.01 11.28 15.76
N GLN A 224 -3.64 11.92 16.87
CA GLN A 224 -3.08 11.21 18.02
C GLN A 224 -4.04 10.14 18.54
N GLY A 225 -3.59 8.88 18.55
CA GLY A 225 -4.35 7.73 19.04
C GLY A 225 -5.28 7.09 18.01
N TYR A 226 -5.27 7.55 16.76
CA TYR A 226 -6.10 6.99 15.68
C TYR A 226 -5.25 6.67 14.45
N ASN A 227 -5.31 5.42 14.00
CA ASN A 227 -4.62 5.00 12.78
C ASN A 227 -5.51 5.11 11.53
N ASN A 228 -6.83 5.05 11.72
CA ASN A 228 -7.88 5.08 10.71
C ASN A 228 -8.61 6.42 10.60
N LEU A 229 -7.95 7.52 10.99
CA LEU A 229 -8.49 8.88 10.94
C LEU A 229 -7.36 9.85 10.58
N LYS A 230 -7.65 10.80 9.69
CA LYS A 230 -6.75 11.91 9.35
C LYS A 230 -7.48 13.24 9.50
N ILE A 231 -6.73 14.32 9.67
CA ILE A 231 -7.26 15.67 9.45
C ILE A 231 -6.88 16.10 8.04
N LEU A 232 -7.87 16.35 7.19
CA LEU A 232 -7.70 17.01 5.90
C LEU A 232 -7.98 18.50 6.09
N THR A 233 -7.03 19.35 5.72
CA THR A 233 -7.23 20.80 5.64
C THR A 233 -7.21 21.21 4.19
N LEU A 234 -8.27 21.86 3.72
CA LEU A 234 -8.35 22.48 2.41
C LEU A 234 -8.17 24.00 2.58
N ASP A 235 -7.14 24.57 1.95
CA ASP A 235 -6.86 26.00 1.99
C ASP A 235 -7.57 26.69 0.82
N TYR A 236 -8.53 27.56 1.16
CA TYR A 236 -9.29 28.38 0.24
C TYR A 236 -8.83 29.84 0.26
N ASP A 237 -7.52 30.14 0.31
CA ASP A 237 -6.93 31.50 0.26
C ASP A 237 -7.63 32.42 -0.78
N PRO A 238 -8.14 33.61 -0.37
CA PRO A 238 -8.07 34.24 0.97
C PRO A 238 -9.28 34.00 1.88
N SER A 239 -10.17 33.08 1.51
CA SER A 239 -11.40 32.75 2.26
C SER A 239 -11.12 31.99 3.56
N GLY A 240 -9.94 31.42 3.70
CA GLY A 240 -9.50 30.67 4.89
C GLY A 240 -9.50 29.16 4.67
N ASN A 241 -9.44 28.40 5.76
CA ASN A 241 -9.24 26.95 5.72
C ASN A 241 -10.50 26.20 6.15
N GLU A 242 -10.84 25.15 5.40
CA GLU A 242 -11.86 24.17 5.77
C GLU A 242 -11.16 22.92 6.33
N LYS A 243 -11.54 22.47 7.54
CA LYS A 243 -10.91 21.32 8.22
C LYS A 243 -11.88 20.17 8.40
N PHE A 244 -11.44 18.97 8.02
CA PHE A 244 -12.25 17.75 8.04
C PHE A 244 -11.55 16.62 8.78
N GLU A 245 -12.32 15.86 9.56
CA GLU A 245 -11.98 14.48 9.92
C GLU A 245 -12.23 13.59 8.68
N LEU A 246 -11.16 13.06 8.09
CA LEU A 246 -11.19 12.20 6.91
C LEU A 246 -11.14 10.73 7.32
N THR A 247 -12.11 9.97 6.81
CA THR A 247 -12.19 8.50 6.95
C THR A 247 -12.42 7.85 5.59
N VAL A 248 -11.80 6.68 5.38
CA VAL A 248 -12.01 5.86 4.18
C VAL A 248 -13.11 4.87 4.50
N ILE A 249 -14.23 4.93 3.76
CA ILE A 249 -15.34 3.97 3.91
C ILE A 249 -15.02 2.68 3.14
N ASN A 250 -14.51 2.84 1.93
CA ASN A 250 -13.94 1.78 1.10
C ASN A 250 -13.03 2.41 0.03
N ASP A 251 -12.48 1.59 -0.85
CA ASP A 251 -11.56 2.01 -1.90
C ASP A 251 -12.17 2.95 -2.96
N GLY A 252 -13.48 3.15 -2.98
CA GLY A 252 -14.17 4.11 -3.85
C GLY A 252 -14.94 5.21 -3.13
N LYS A 253 -14.88 5.29 -1.79
CA LYS A 253 -15.70 6.22 -1.01
C LYS A 253 -15.01 6.71 0.25
N ILE A 254 -15.04 8.03 0.46
CA ILE A 254 -14.53 8.70 1.66
C ILE A 254 -15.63 9.47 2.38
N SER A 255 -15.46 9.68 3.67
CA SER A 255 -16.28 10.56 4.51
C SER A 255 -15.43 11.67 5.10
N LEU A 256 -15.94 12.89 4.97
CA LEU A 256 -15.35 14.13 5.45
C LEU A 256 -16.30 14.75 6.49
N TYR A 257 -15.97 14.64 7.77
CA TYR A 257 -16.69 15.32 8.84
C TYR A 257 -16.10 16.72 9.04
N HIS A 258 -16.86 17.75 8.71
CA HIS A 258 -16.44 19.14 8.81
C HIS A 258 -16.42 19.60 10.27
N ILE A 259 -15.24 19.98 10.75
CA ILE A 259 -14.98 20.22 12.18
C ILE A 259 -15.74 21.44 12.69
N ALA A 260 -15.83 22.50 11.88
CA ALA A 260 -16.42 23.76 12.34
C ALA A 260 -17.96 23.72 12.35
N SER A 261 -18.58 23.11 11.34
CA SER A 261 -20.05 23.05 11.23
C SER A 261 -20.68 21.81 11.86
N GLY A 262 -19.92 20.72 12.02
CA GLY A 262 -20.46 19.42 12.41
C GLY A 262 -21.20 18.67 11.28
N THR A 263 -21.07 19.12 10.03
CA THR A 263 -21.67 18.47 8.85
C THR A 263 -20.78 17.34 8.34
N THR A 264 -21.36 16.18 8.04
CA THR A 264 -20.67 15.08 7.34
C THR A 264 -21.01 15.08 5.86
N TYR A 265 -19.99 15.03 5.02
CA TYR A 265 -20.09 14.83 3.59
C TYR A 265 -19.51 13.48 3.21
N GLU A 266 -20.10 12.78 2.24
CA GLU A 266 -19.47 11.60 1.64
C GLU A 266 -19.23 11.82 0.17
N PHE A 267 -18.03 11.46 -0.28
CA PHE A 267 -17.62 11.58 -1.66
C PHE A 267 -17.29 10.22 -2.26
N THR A 268 -17.75 9.98 -3.49
CA THR A 268 -17.48 8.76 -4.25
C THR A 268 -16.53 9.07 -5.40
N GLY A 269 -15.51 8.22 -5.58
CA GLY A 269 -14.52 8.36 -6.64
C GLY A 269 -15.12 8.12 -8.03
N ARG A 270 -14.80 9.01 -8.98
CA ARG A 270 -15.20 8.94 -10.40
C ARG A 270 -13.97 8.97 -11.29
N GLY A 271 -14.00 8.14 -12.34
CA GLY A 271 -12.90 8.02 -13.30
C GLY A 271 -11.64 7.49 -12.63
N TYR A 272 -11.70 6.23 -12.17
CA TYR A 272 -10.56 5.51 -11.59
C TYR A 272 -9.35 5.57 -12.53
N ILE A 273 -8.20 5.93 -11.97
CA ILE A 273 -6.93 6.07 -12.67
C ILE A 273 -6.06 4.87 -12.30
N GLN A 274 -5.89 3.98 -13.27
CA GLN A 274 -4.96 2.87 -13.13
C GLN A 274 -3.56 3.34 -13.52
N TYR A 275 -2.61 3.25 -12.57
CA TYR A 275 -1.21 3.60 -12.80
C TYR A 275 -0.43 2.38 -13.27
N LEU A 276 -0.27 2.29 -14.58
CA LEU A 276 0.58 1.31 -15.24
C LEU A 276 1.63 2.05 -16.06
N LYS A 277 2.85 1.52 -16.11
CA LYS A 277 3.77 1.94 -17.16
C LYS A 277 3.20 1.48 -18.51
N PRO A 278 3.09 2.36 -19.53
CA PRO A 278 2.50 1.99 -20.80
C PRO A 278 3.32 0.89 -21.49
N SER A 279 2.69 -0.26 -21.74
CA SER A 279 3.19 -1.26 -22.70
C SER A 279 2.52 -1.02 -24.05
N SER A 280 3.13 -1.48 -25.15
CA SER A 280 2.52 -1.41 -26.49
C SER A 280 1.22 -2.22 -26.64
N SER A 281 0.75 -2.92 -25.60
CA SER A 281 -0.33 -3.91 -25.67
C SER A 281 -1.41 -3.83 -24.57
N LEU A 282 -1.45 -2.78 -23.73
CA LEU A 282 -2.51 -2.62 -22.70
C LEU A 282 -3.36 -1.35 -22.87
N SER A 283 -4.60 -1.44 -22.34
CA SER A 283 -5.83 -0.69 -22.64
C SER A 283 -5.74 0.84 -22.76
N LYS A 284 -6.59 1.40 -23.65
CA LYS A 284 -6.85 2.84 -23.91
C LYS A 284 -7.19 3.73 -22.69
N SER A 285 -7.32 3.17 -21.49
CA SER A 285 -7.68 3.89 -20.25
C SER A 285 -6.53 4.03 -19.24
N ALA A 286 -5.34 3.51 -19.52
CA ALA A 286 -4.19 3.68 -18.64
C ALA A 286 -3.56 5.07 -18.84
N THR A 287 -3.38 5.82 -17.76
CA THR A 287 -2.67 7.10 -17.78
C THR A 287 -1.19 6.85 -17.58
N SER A 288 -0.33 7.66 -18.20
CA SER A 288 1.10 7.65 -17.96
C SER A 288 1.38 7.79 -16.46
N ASP A 289 2.20 6.90 -15.89
CA ASP A 289 2.62 6.92 -14.49
C ASP A 289 3.74 7.95 -14.21
N THR A 290 4.08 8.77 -15.21
CA THR A 290 5.00 9.90 -15.08
C THR A 290 4.52 10.85 -13.98
N GLY A 291 5.34 11.04 -12.95
CA GLY A 291 5.02 11.88 -11.80
C GLY A 291 4.43 11.14 -10.59
N ARG A 292 4.14 9.83 -10.69
CA ARG A 292 3.54 9.06 -9.60
C ARG A 292 4.52 8.41 -8.62
N ALA A 293 5.83 8.57 -8.87
CA ALA A 293 6.85 8.11 -7.93
C ALA A 293 6.56 8.68 -6.54
N ARG A 294 6.58 7.82 -5.52
CA ARG A 294 6.32 8.28 -4.15
C ARG A 294 7.45 9.20 -3.71
N THR A 295 7.15 10.08 -2.78
CA THR A 295 8.10 10.93 -2.08
C THR A 295 7.89 10.68 -0.59
N LYS A 296 8.81 11.15 0.23
CA LYS A 296 8.64 11.05 1.68
C LYS A 296 7.57 12.04 2.11
N VAL A 297 6.56 11.53 2.81
CA VAL A 297 5.47 12.34 3.36
C VAL A 297 5.66 12.45 4.85
N PHE A 298 5.90 13.67 5.32
CA PHE A 298 5.95 14.01 6.74
C PHE A 298 4.67 14.73 7.12
N ARG A 299 3.89 14.12 8.02
CA ARG A 299 2.64 14.69 8.50
C ARG A 299 2.82 15.18 9.93
N GLU A 300 2.23 16.34 10.22
CA GLU A 300 2.03 16.75 11.61
C GLU A 300 1.08 15.78 12.33
N THR A 301 1.11 15.80 13.66
CA THR A 301 0.16 15.04 14.47
C THR A 301 -0.68 16.02 15.28
N GLU A 302 -1.98 16.03 15.02
CA GLU A 302 -2.93 16.84 15.75
C GLU A 302 -3.63 16.02 16.86
N ILE A 303 -3.92 16.69 17.98
CA ILE A 303 -4.80 16.13 19.01
C ILE A 303 -6.23 16.33 18.55
N ARG A 304 -7.01 15.25 18.47
CA ARG A 304 -8.46 15.34 18.27
C ARG A 304 -9.05 16.19 19.39
N ARG A 305 -9.40 17.43 19.09
CA ARG A 305 -10.07 18.29 20.07
C ARG A 305 -11.46 17.71 20.26
N ASN A 306 -11.81 17.37 21.51
CA ASN A 306 -13.16 16.95 21.87
C ASN A 306 -14.13 18.02 21.34
N LEU A 307 -14.85 17.68 20.28
CA LEU A 307 -16.03 18.41 19.82
C LEU A 307 -16.95 18.46 21.05
N LYS A 308 -17.10 19.67 21.61
CA LYS A 308 -18.04 19.90 22.71
C LYS A 308 -19.47 19.78 22.20
#